data_AF-X1RMP7-F1
#
_entry.id   AF-X1RMP7-F1
#
_cell.length_a   1.000
_cell.length_b   1.000
_cell.length_c   1.000
_cell.angle_alpha   90.00
_cell.angle_beta   90.00
_cell.angle_gamma   90.00
#
_symmetry.space_group_name_H-M   'P 1'
#
loop_
_entity.id
_entity.type
_entity.pdbx_description
1 polymer ?
#
loop_
_entity_poly.entity_id
_entity_poly.type
_entity_poly.pdbx_seq_one_letter_code
_entity_poly.pdbx_strand_id
1 'polypeptide(L)'
;MNNFKLEPGDILVQVNDREDPFSKVKRWLAGPYEHVFLYMGKLGLIVNRRQPRILRFPMLFESYGRGVSLRSLSERYGQEVVVMRLKAESDRKRIPRVLEEAIKL
;
A
#
# COMPACT_ATOMS: atom_id res chain seq x y z
N MET A 1 -15.00 -18.52 7.58
CA MET A 1 -14.40 -17.46 6.75
C MET A 1 -13.08 -17.07 7.39
N ASN A 2 -11.97 -17.12 6.65
CA ASN A 2 -10.69 -16.63 7.17
C ASN A 2 -10.78 -15.12 7.40
N ASN A 3 -10.48 -14.66 8.61
CA ASN A 3 -10.38 -13.24 8.94
C ASN A 3 -9.08 -12.68 8.35
N PHE A 4 -9.05 -12.49 7.04
CA PHE A 4 -7.93 -11.85 6.37
C PHE A 4 -7.78 -10.42 6.89
N LYS A 5 -6.54 -10.04 7.23
CA LYS A 5 -6.21 -8.70 7.71
C LYS A 5 -4.85 -8.28 7.15
N LEU A 6 -4.80 -7.05 6.64
CA LEU A 6 -3.57 -6.44 6.16
C LEU A 6 -2.56 -6.25 7.30
N GLU A 7 -1.31 -6.58 7.01
CA GLU A 7 -0.15 -6.41 7.88
C GLU A 7 0.83 -5.42 7.25
N PRO A 8 1.47 -4.54 8.06
CA PRO A 8 2.54 -3.69 7.55
C PRO A 8 3.58 -4.52 6.80
N GLY A 9 4.02 -4.04 5.63
CA GLY A 9 4.90 -4.78 4.73
C GLY A 9 4.17 -5.65 3.70
N ASP A 10 2.84 -5.79 3.79
CA ASP A 10 2.06 -6.36 2.69
C ASP A 10 2.18 -5.50 1.44
N ILE A 11 2.33 -6.16 0.29
CA ILE A 11 2.37 -5.52 -1.01
C ILE A 11 0.99 -5.70 -1.65
N LEU A 12 0.35 -4.59 -1.98
CA LEU A 12 -0.93 -4.59 -2.68
C LEU A 12 -0.65 -4.34 -4.16
N VAL A 13 -1.19 -5.18 -5.02
CA VAL A 13 -1.06 -5.06 -6.47
C VAL A 13 -2.45 -4.78 -7.04
N GLN A 14 -2.62 -3.61 -7.64
CA GLN A 14 -3.87 -3.22 -8.28
C GLN A 14 -4.12 -4.07 -9.51
N VAL A 15 -5.31 -4.67 -9.58
CA VAL A 15 -5.79 -5.32 -10.78
C VAL A 15 -6.30 -4.23 -11.73
N ASN A 16 -5.85 -4.29 -12.97
CA ASN A 16 -6.42 -3.49 -14.04
C ASN A 16 -7.70 -4.20 -14.51
N ASP A 17 -8.86 -3.71 -14.13
CA ASP A 17 -10.18 -4.19 -14.55
C ASP A 17 -10.87 -3.26 -15.57
N ARG A 18 -10.27 -2.09 -15.84
CA ARG A 18 -10.84 -1.05 -16.71
C ARG A 18 -11.02 -1.52 -18.17
N GLU A 19 -12.07 -1.04 -18.81
CA GLU A 19 -12.40 -1.43 -20.18
C GLU A 19 -11.93 -0.46 -21.27
N ASP A 20 -11.26 0.64 -20.89
CA ASP A 20 -10.79 1.62 -21.85
C ASP A 20 -9.69 1.04 -22.77
N PRO A 21 -9.56 1.54 -24.01
CA PRO A 21 -8.63 0.98 -24.99
C PRO A 21 -7.18 0.95 -24.52
N PHE A 22 -6.75 1.96 -23.76
CA PHE A 22 -5.38 2.04 -23.26
C PHE A 22 -5.12 0.97 -22.18
N SER A 23 -6.05 0.80 -21.23
CA SER A 23 -6.00 -0.25 -20.22
C SER A 23 -5.99 -1.66 -20.83
N LYS A 24 -6.81 -1.90 -21.86
CA LYS A 24 -6.83 -3.19 -22.58
C LYS A 24 -5.48 -3.51 -23.24
N VAL A 25 -4.86 -2.54 -23.92
CA VAL A 25 -3.54 -2.71 -24.55
C VAL A 25 -2.46 -2.95 -23.50
N LYS A 26 -2.43 -2.14 -22.43
CA LYS A 26 -1.47 -2.32 -21.33
C LYS A 26 -1.61 -3.70 -20.68
N ARG A 27 -2.85 -4.16 -20.45
CA ARG A 27 -3.14 -5.48 -19.90
C ARG A 27 -2.62 -6.62 -20.77
N TRP A 28 -2.78 -6.48 -22.09
CA TRP A 28 -2.30 -7.45 -23.06
C TRP A 28 -0.76 -7.53 -23.08
N LEU A 29 -0.06 -6.40 -22.99
CA LEU A 29 1.40 -6.34 -23.05
C LEU A 29 2.11 -6.75 -21.74
N ALA A 30 1.60 -6.28 -20.59
CA ALA A 30 2.31 -6.35 -19.31
C ALA A 30 1.59 -7.22 -18.26
N GLY A 31 0.43 -7.79 -18.60
CA GLY A 31 -0.38 -8.61 -17.71
C GLY A 31 -1.45 -7.83 -16.93
N PRO A 32 -2.17 -8.48 -16.00
CA PRO A 32 -3.39 -7.97 -15.40
C PRO A 32 -3.21 -6.85 -14.37
N TYR A 33 -1.99 -6.38 -14.10
CA TYR A 33 -1.70 -5.50 -12.98
C TYR A 33 -1.36 -4.08 -13.42
N GLU A 34 -1.88 -3.07 -12.71
CA GLU A 34 -1.69 -1.67 -13.07
C GLU A 34 -0.63 -0.96 -12.23
N HIS A 35 -0.65 -1.23 -10.92
CA HIS A 35 0.08 -0.46 -9.92
C HIS A 35 0.41 -1.30 -8.68
N VAL A 36 1.41 -0.87 -7.91
CA VAL A 36 1.88 -1.55 -6.70
C VAL A 36 1.98 -0.57 -5.54
N PHE A 37 1.53 -0.99 -4.37
CA PHE A 37 1.60 -0.23 -3.12
C PHE A 37 2.25 -1.08 -2.04
N LEU A 38 3.02 -0.44 -1.16
CA LEU A 38 3.46 -1.01 0.10
C LEU A 38 2.53 -0.55 1.22
N TYR A 39 1.91 -1.48 1.96
CA TYR A 39 1.10 -1.11 3.11
C TYR A 39 1.98 -0.78 4.31
N MET A 40 1.88 0.46 4.79
CA MET A 40 2.70 0.98 5.88
C MET A 40 2.16 0.65 7.27
N GLY A 41 0.96 0.07 7.34
CA GLY A 41 0.23 -0.02 8.60
C GLY A 41 -0.46 1.29 8.95
N LYS A 42 -0.80 1.45 10.24
CA LYS A 42 -1.44 2.66 10.74
C LYS A 42 -0.40 3.66 11.22
N LEU A 43 -0.23 4.76 10.49
CA LEU A 43 0.63 5.87 10.90
C LEU A 43 -0.14 6.83 11.81
N GLY A 44 0.51 7.24 12.90
CA GLY A 44 -0.07 8.12 13.92
C GLY A 44 0.24 9.58 13.62
N LEU A 45 -0.79 10.43 13.59
CA LEU A 45 -0.63 11.89 13.54
C LEU A 45 -0.99 12.49 14.90
N ILE A 46 -0.10 13.36 15.41
CA ILE A 46 -0.34 14.14 16.62
C ILE A 46 -1.10 15.39 16.21
N VAL A 47 -2.38 15.43 16.53
CA VAL A 47 -3.28 16.53 16.12
C VAL A 47 -3.16 17.75 17.04
N ASN A 48 -2.80 17.55 18.31
CA ASN A 48 -2.64 18.63 19.28
C ASN A 48 -1.52 18.30 20.27
N ARG A 49 -0.58 19.24 20.48
CA ARG A 49 0.50 19.10 21.48
C ARG A 49 -0.01 19.15 22.92
N ARG A 50 -1.17 19.78 23.17
CA ARG A 50 -1.76 19.95 24.51
C ARG A 50 -2.75 18.84 24.90
N GLN A 51 -3.20 18.02 23.95
CA GLN A 51 -4.04 16.84 24.20
C GLN A 51 -3.56 15.70 23.28
N PRO A 52 -2.88 14.67 23.80
CA PRO A 52 -2.26 13.63 22.98
C PRO A 52 -3.30 12.61 22.49
N ARG A 53 -4.25 13.05 21.67
CA ARG A 53 -5.06 12.15 20.85
C ARG A 53 -4.27 11.86 19.57
N ILE A 54 -3.72 10.65 19.48
CA ILE A 54 -3.05 10.15 18.27
C ILE A 54 -4.13 9.57 17.36
N LEU A 55 -4.37 10.22 16.22
CA LEU A 55 -5.21 9.65 15.18
C LEU A 55 -4.36 8.71 14.32
N ARG A 56 -4.85 7.48 14.10
CA ARG A 56 -4.12 6.42 13.41
C ARG A 56 -4.78 6.11 12.09
N PHE A 57 -4.11 6.41 10.98
CA PHE A 57 -4.62 6.23 9.64
C PHE A 57 -3.86 5.13 8.91
N PRO A 58 -4.55 4.17 8.27
CA PRO A 58 -3.89 3.18 7.42
C PRO A 58 -3.31 3.85 6.17
N MET A 59 -2.01 3.71 5.96
CA MET A 59 -1.29 4.41 4.88
C MET A 59 -0.68 3.43 3.89
N LEU A 60 -0.64 3.86 2.64
CA LEU A 60 0.06 3.23 1.53
C LEU A 60 1.27 4.07 1.15
N PHE A 61 2.33 3.40 0.74
CA PHE A 61 3.51 3.99 0.15
C PHE A 61 3.62 3.55 -1.30
N GLU A 62 3.70 4.51 -2.20
CA GLU A 62 3.69 4.27 -3.65
C GLU A 62 4.51 5.31 -4.40
N SER A 63 4.94 4.93 -5.60
CA SER A 63 5.51 5.88 -6.56
C SER A 63 4.41 6.29 -7.53
N TYR A 64 4.06 7.57 -7.53
CA TYR A 64 2.99 8.10 -8.38
C TYR A 64 3.40 9.41 -9.04
N GLY A 65 3.44 9.42 -10.37
CA GLY A 65 3.78 10.60 -11.15
C GLY A 65 5.24 11.04 -10.96
N ARG A 66 5.46 12.15 -10.26
CA ARG A 66 6.78 12.82 -10.13
C ARG A 66 7.61 12.36 -8.93
N GLY A 67 7.14 11.40 -8.15
CA GLY A 67 7.89 10.96 -6.98
C GLY A 67 7.19 9.88 -6.17
N VAL A 68 7.70 9.72 -4.96
CA VAL A 68 7.20 8.78 -3.97
C VAL A 68 6.27 9.52 -3.02
N SER A 69 5.19 8.88 -2.59
CA SER A 69 4.19 9.52 -1.75
C SER A 69 3.55 8.55 -0.75
N LEU A 70 3.12 9.12 0.38
CA LEU A 70 2.23 8.46 1.33
C LEU A 70 0.79 8.85 1.02
N ARG A 71 -0.07 7.85 0.85
CA ARG A 71 -1.49 8.00 0.52
C ARG A 71 -2.36 7.25 1.52
N SER A 72 -3.59 7.70 1.73
CA SER A 72 -4.50 6.97 2.60
C SER A 72 -4.96 5.68 1.91
N LEU A 73 -5.03 4.58 2.66
CA LEU A 73 -5.61 3.32 2.15
C LEU A 73 -7.06 3.53 1.65
N SER A 74 -7.80 4.48 2.23
CA SER A 74 -9.17 4.78 1.83
C SER A 74 -9.28 5.32 0.40
N GLU A 75 -8.22 5.90 -0.17
CA GLU A 75 -8.20 6.37 -1.55
C GLU A 75 -8.32 5.22 -2.57
N ARG A 76 -8.13 3.97 -2.12
CA ARG A 76 -8.17 2.75 -2.94
C ARG A 76 -9.43 1.92 -2.70
N TYR A 77 -10.38 2.39 -1.90
CA TYR A 77 -11.62 1.65 -1.66
C TYR A 77 -12.41 1.46 -2.97
N GLY A 78 -12.90 0.23 -3.17
CA GLY A 78 -13.60 -0.17 -4.40
C GLY A 78 -12.67 -0.64 -5.53
N GLN A 79 -11.35 -0.58 -5.35
CA GLN A 79 -10.39 -1.13 -6.32
C GLN A 79 -10.09 -2.59 -5.99
N GLU A 80 -10.06 -3.43 -7.02
CA GLU A 80 -9.62 -4.82 -6.86
C GLU A 80 -8.10 -4.88 -6.70
N VAL A 81 -7.65 -5.60 -5.66
CA VAL A 81 -6.24 -5.75 -5.33
C VAL A 81 -5.92 -7.20 -5.00
N VAL A 82 -4.74 -7.64 -5.44
CA VAL A 82 -4.11 -8.87 -4.94
C VAL A 82 -3.16 -8.49 -3.81
N VAL A 83 -3.22 -9.20 -2.69
CA VAL A 83 -2.29 -8.99 -1.58
C VAL A 83 -1.20 -10.04 -1.59
N MET A 84 0.05 -9.59 -1.58
CA MET A 84 1.24 -10.41 -1.49
C MET A 84 1.91 -10.20 -0.14
N ARG A 85 2.22 -11.29 0.55
CA ARG A 85 2.89 -11.28 1.86
C ARG A 85 4.16 -12.12 1.81
N LEU A 86 5.24 -11.56 2.35
CA LEU A 86 6.50 -12.28 2.53
C LEU A 86 6.29 -13.50 3.43
N LYS A 87 6.68 -14.68 2.95
CA LYS A 87 6.52 -15.94 3.69
C LYS A 87 7.66 -16.20 4.68
N ALA A 88 8.90 -15.88 4.28
CA ALA A 88 10.08 -16.19 5.07
C ALA A 88 10.18 -15.27 6.30
N GLU A 89 10.38 -15.87 7.48
CA GLU A 89 10.50 -15.14 8.74
C GLU A 89 11.71 -14.18 8.75
N SER A 90 12.80 -14.57 8.10
CA SER A 90 14.01 -13.75 7.93
C SER A 90 13.72 -12.41 7.26
N ASP A 91 12.83 -12.40 6.27
CA ASP A 91 12.45 -11.19 5.54
C ASP A 91 11.43 -10.38 6.33
N ARG A 92 10.48 -11.06 6.99
CA ARG A 92 9.50 -10.40 7.86
C ARG A 92 10.16 -9.62 9.00
N LYS A 93 11.27 -10.11 9.56
CA LYS A 93 12.06 -9.39 10.58
C LYS A 93 12.66 -8.07 10.09
N ARG A 94 12.80 -7.89 8.76
CA ARG A 94 13.32 -6.67 8.14
C ARG A 94 12.23 -5.63 7.86
N ILE A 95 10.95 -6.00 7.92
CA ILE A 95 9.83 -5.11 7.62
C ILE A 95 9.92 -3.77 8.39
N PRO A 96 10.15 -3.73 9.72
CA PRO A 96 10.23 -2.45 10.43
C PRO A 96 11.26 -1.50 9.84
N ARG A 97 12.46 -1.99 9.50
CA ARG A 97 13.51 -1.20 8.86
C ARG A 97 13.08 -0.70 7.48
N VAL A 98 12.46 -1.55 6.67
CA VAL A 98 11.96 -1.15 5.34
C VAL A 98 10.93 -0.02 5.45
N LEU A 99 10.03 -0.11 6.43
CA LEU A 99 9.01 0.92 6.66
C LEU A 99 9.62 2.22 7.16
N GLU A 100 10.64 2.17 8.02
CA GLU A 100 11.37 3.36 8.47
C GLU A 100 12.11 4.05 7.33
N GLU A 101 12.80 3.30 6.47
CA GLU A 101 13.50 3.87 5.32
C GLU A 101 12.53 4.49 4.31
N ALA A 102 11.36 3.88 4.11
CA ALA A 102 10.32 4.43 3.23
C ALA A 102 9.83 5.81 3.70
N ILE A 103 9.76 6.07 5.01
CA ILE A 103 9.32 7.37 5.55
C ILE A 103 10.40 8.47 5.41
N LYS A 104 11.66 8.11 5.19
CA LYS A 104 12.77 9.07 5.03
C LYS A 104 12.91 9.62 3.61
N LEU A 105 12.30 8.96 2.63
CA LEU A 105 12.32 9.33 1.21
C LEU A 105 11.23 10.37 0.90
#